data_AF-V4QTB9-F1
#
_entry.id   AF-V4QTB9-F1
#
_cell.length_a   1.000
_cell.length_b   1.000
_cell.length_c   1.000
_cell.angle_alpha   90.00
_cell.angle_beta   90.00
_cell.angle_gamma   90.00
#
_symmetry.space_group_name_H-M   'P 1'
#
loop_
_entity.id
_entity.type
_entity.pdbx_description
1 polymer ?
#
loop_
_entity_poly.entity_id
_entity_poly.type
_entity_poly.pdbx_seq_one_letter_code
_entity_poly.pdbx_strand_id
1 'polypeptide(L)'
;MSEFPCPSCGAPIRFTSNVTVSAVCSYCQTLVVRRDADIEAMGKMATLPEDMTPFCIGTDAYDGAVAIRLIGRVRMAWADGFWNEWFFVREDGRKGWLAEAQGTYALSYELDAPVEDNIKHAIERWVARDDATSTIVGKTLILGEQLYTLTDRKVADCVACEGELPIISPRGRRSMSFDFMGEADTFASVESCNGDLRVFVGRYVEWSDLKASKLKSVKGWS
;
A
#
# COMPACT_ATOMS: atom_id res chain seq x y z
N MET A 1 -12.67 -18.72 -0.36
CA MET A 1 -13.40 -17.59 -0.98
C MET A 1 -14.76 -17.50 -0.32
N SER A 2 -15.11 -16.34 0.22
CA SER A 2 -16.41 -16.08 0.84
C SER A 2 -17.05 -14.86 0.17
N GLU A 3 -18.35 -14.96 -0.11
CA GLU A 3 -19.13 -13.88 -0.71
C GLU A 3 -20.17 -13.40 0.30
N PHE A 4 -20.30 -12.08 0.45
CA PHE A 4 -21.23 -11.43 1.37
C PHE A 4 -22.02 -10.35 0.63
N PRO A 5 -23.30 -10.13 0.94
CA PRO A 5 -24.04 -8.99 0.43
C PRO A 5 -23.52 -7.69 1.06
N CYS A 6 -23.21 -6.68 0.26
CA CYS A 6 -22.77 -5.37 0.75
C CYS A 6 -23.85 -4.78 1.68
N PRO A 7 -23.54 -4.40 2.93
CA PRO A 7 -24.54 -3.87 3.87
C PRO A 7 -25.20 -2.57 3.41
N SER A 8 -24.59 -1.84 2.47
CA SER A 8 -25.13 -0.56 1.97
C SER A 8 -26.00 -0.68 0.71
N CYS A 9 -25.81 -1.70 -0.14
CA CYS A 9 -26.54 -1.79 -1.41
C CYS A 9 -26.94 -3.21 -1.85
N GLY A 10 -26.58 -4.24 -1.08
CA GLY A 10 -26.88 -5.64 -1.38
C GLY A 10 -26.02 -6.29 -2.47
N ALA A 11 -25.18 -5.52 -3.18
CA ALA A 11 -24.29 -6.07 -4.21
C ALA A 11 -23.25 -7.04 -3.62
N PRO A 12 -22.80 -8.07 -4.37
CA PRO A 12 -21.87 -9.06 -3.85
C PRO A 12 -20.48 -8.45 -3.56
N ILE A 13 -19.95 -8.74 -2.38
CA ILE A 13 -18.57 -8.49 -1.98
C ILE A 13 -17.86 -9.84 -1.88
N ARG A 14 -16.74 -9.96 -2.58
CA ARG A 14 -15.91 -11.16 -2.55
C ARG A 14 -14.63 -10.88 -1.78
N PHE A 15 -14.35 -11.77 -0.84
CA PHE A 15 -13.03 -11.91 -0.25
C PHE A 15 -12.40 -13.19 -0.78
N THR A 16 -11.43 -13.01 -1.68
CA THR A 16 -10.67 -14.10 -2.29
C THR A 16 -9.51 -14.52 -1.40
N SER A 17 -8.96 -13.59 -0.62
CA SER A 17 -7.85 -13.85 0.30
C SER A 17 -8.32 -14.02 1.75
N ASN A 18 -7.56 -14.82 2.51
CA ASN A 18 -7.72 -14.97 3.97
C ASN A 18 -6.89 -13.95 4.76
N VAL A 19 -5.94 -13.26 4.11
CA VAL A 19 -5.11 -12.21 4.76
C VAL A 19 -5.73 -10.82 4.67
N THR A 20 -6.89 -10.69 4.00
CA THR A 20 -7.60 -9.43 3.82
C THR A 20 -8.69 -9.27 4.87
N VAL A 21 -8.77 -8.05 5.43
CA VAL A 21 -9.69 -7.69 6.52
C VAL A 21 -10.69 -6.63 6.09
N SER A 22 -10.46 -5.95 4.97
CA SER A 22 -11.41 -5.00 4.39
C SER A 22 -11.50 -5.15 2.88
N ALA A 23 -12.61 -4.68 2.31
CA ALA A 23 -12.81 -4.60 0.87
C ALA A 23 -13.66 -3.37 0.51
N VAL A 24 -13.53 -2.86 -0.71
CA VAL A 24 -14.38 -1.78 -1.23
C VAL A 24 -15.40 -2.33 -2.21
N CYS A 25 -16.68 -2.02 -1.97
CA CYS A 25 -17.76 -2.38 -2.89
C CYS A 25 -17.58 -1.68 -4.24
N SER A 26 -17.38 -2.46 -5.30
CA SER A 26 -17.24 -1.92 -6.67
C SER A 26 -18.49 -1.19 -7.17
N TYR A 27 -19.66 -1.43 -6.58
CA TYR A 27 -20.94 -0.84 -7.00
C TYR A 27 -21.25 0.49 -6.31
N CYS A 28 -21.09 0.56 -4.99
CA CYS A 28 -21.51 1.73 -4.20
C CYS A 28 -20.36 2.42 -3.45
N GLN A 29 -19.14 1.93 -3.61
CA GLN A 29 -17.90 2.43 -2.99
C GLN A 29 -17.88 2.34 -1.46
N THR A 30 -18.78 1.56 -0.85
CA THR A 30 -18.72 1.30 0.60
C THR A 30 -17.46 0.50 0.95
N LEU A 31 -16.67 1.02 1.89
CA LEU A 31 -15.63 0.27 2.59
C LEU A 31 -16.32 -0.68 3.58
N VAL A 32 -16.12 -1.97 3.38
CA VAL A 32 -16.61 -3.03 4.27
C VAL A 32 -15.44 -3.66 5.02
N VAL A 33 -15.68 -4.00 6.27
CA VAL A 33 -14.69 -4.63 7.16
C VAL A 33 -15.21 -5.99 7.57
N ARG A 34 -14.36 -7.01 7.50
CA ARG A 34 -14.66 -8.35 7.99
C ARG A 34 -14.53 -8.39 9.51
N ARG A 35 -15.57 -8.89 10.19
CA ARG A 35 -15.61 -9.16 11.63
C ARG A 35 -16.03 -10.61 11.84
N ASP A 36 -15.09 -11.47 12.18
CA ASP A 36 -15.32 -12.91 12.36
C ASP A 36 -16.05 -13.55 11.16
N ALA A 37 -17.33 -13.87 11.33
CA ALA A 37 -18.17 -14.52 10.32
C ALA A 37 -19.05 -13.55 9.51
N ASP A 38 -18.99 -12.24 9.77
CA ASP A 38 -19.84 -11.22 9.12
C ASP A 38 -19.02 -10.04 8.56
N ILE A 39 -19.69 -9.12 7.87
CA ILE A 39 -19.12 -7.88 7.36
C ILE A 39 -19.92 -6.65 7.81
N GLU A 40 -19.20 -5.57 8.09
CA GLU A 40 -19.78 -4.31 8.52
C GLU A 40 -19.40 -3.18 7.56
N ALA A 41 -20.34 -2.25 7.30
CA ALA A 41 -20.05 -1.04 6.54
C ALA A 41 -19.38 0.00 7.46
N MET A 42 -18.22 0.49 7.05
CA MET A 42 -17.47 1.50 7.81
C MET A 42 -17.62 2.92 7.24
N GLY A 43 -17.99 3.04 5.96
CA GLY A 43 -18.18 4.33 5.29
C GLY A 43 -18.11 4.18 3.78
N LYS A 44 -18.23 5.31 3.05
CA LYS A 44 -18.04 5.34 1.60
C LYS A 44 -16.68 5.93 1.24
N MET A 45 -15.97 5.24 0.36
CA MET A 45 -14.77 5.75 -0.29
C MET A 45 -15.15 6.75 -1.38
N ALA A 46 -14.21 7.63 -1.72
CA ALA A 46 -14.38 8.50 -2.87
C ALA A 46 -14.23 7.68 -4.16
N THR A 47 -15.03 8.01 -5.17
CA THR A 47 -14.72 7.57 -6.54
C THR A 47 -13.38 8.16 -6.94
N LEU A 48 -12.44 7.30 -7.35
CA LEU A 48 -11.15 7.72 -7.87
C LEU A 48 -11.35 8.60 -9.11
N PRO A 49 -10.80 9.82 -9.16
CA PRO A 49 -10.64 10.53 -10.42
C PRO A 49 -9.84 9.66 -11.39
N GLU A 50 -10.18 9.70 -12.68
CA GLU A 50 -9.37 9.03 -13.72
C GLU A 50 -7.89 9.37 -13.48
N ASP A 51 -7.09 8.33 -13.29
CA ASP A 51 -5.65 8.39 -13.18
C ASP A 51 -5.01 7.73 -14.38
N MET A 52 -3.73 8.03 -14.58
CA MET A 52 -2.96 7.55 -15.73
C MET A 52 -2.36 6.16 -15.51
N THR A 53 -2.68 5.49 -14.40
CA THR A 53 -2.15 4.14 -14.16
C THR A 53 -2.86 3.15 -15.07
N PRO A 54 -2.13 2.24 -15.73
CA PRO A 54 -2.71 1.14 -16.49
C PRO A 54 -3.15 -0.03 -15.59
N PHE A 55 -2.76 -0.03 -14.32
CA PHE A 55 -3.11 -1.09 -13.38
C PHE A 55 -4.58 -1.00 -12.96
N CYS A 56 -5.15 -2.17 -12.67
CA CYS A 56 -6.47 -2.34 -12.10
C CYS A 56 -6.53 -3.58 -11.22
N ILE A 57 -7.59 -3.71 -10.42
CA ILE A 57 -7.84 -4.94 -9.66
C ILE A 57 -7.96 -6.11 -10.63
N GLY A 58 -7.17 -7.16 -10.40
CA GLY A 58 -7.06 -8.33 -11.28
C GLY A 58 -5.91 -8.28 -12.29
N THR A 59 -5.12 -7.19 -12.33
CA THR A 59 -3.84 -7.17 -13.05
C THR A 59 -2.94 -8.31 -12.57
N ASP A 60 -2.38 -9.05 -13.53
CA ASP A 60 -1.33 -10.05 -13.28
C ASP A 60 0.03 -9.40 -13.56
N ALA A 61 1.01 -9.64 -12.69
CA ALA A 61 2.39 -9.15 -12.80
C ALA A 61 3.37 -10.16 -12.20
N TYR A 62 4.66 -9.81 -12.15
CA TYR A 62 5.72 -10.68 -11.65
C TYR A 62 6.70 -9.96 -10.72
N ASP A 63 7.13 -10.66 -9.68
CA ASP A 63 8.33 -10.37 -8.89
C ASP A 63 9.42 -11.37 -9.29
N GLY A 64 10.25 -10.99 -10.27
CA GLY A 64 11.22 -11.90 -10.87
C GLY A 64 10.52 -13.05 -11.60
N ALA A 65 10.66 -14.27 -11.08
CA ALA A 65 9.98 -15.46 -11.62
C ALA A 65 8.63 -15.76 -10.94
N VAL A 66 8.30 -15.04 -9.87
CA VAL A 66 7.10 -15.30 -9.07
C VAL A 66 5.93 -14.50 -9.61
N ALA A 67 4.82 -15.17 -9.92
CA ALA A 67 3.58 -14.50 -10.30
C ALA A 67 2.92 -13.80 -9.10
N ILE A 68 2.44 -12.58 -9.31
CA ILE A 68 1.67 -11.80 -8.36
C ILE A 68 0.39 -11.29 -9.03
N ARG A 69 -0.68 -11.14 -8.25
CA ARG A 69 -1.95 -10.56 -8.71
C ARG A 69 -2.34 -9.39 -7.82
N LEU A 70 -2.62 -8.25 -8.44
CA LEU A 70 -3.10 -7.06 -7.73
C LEU A 70 -4.56 -7.28 -7.34
N ILE A 71 -4.84 -7.33 -6.04
CA ILE A 71 -6.19 -7.57 -5.51
C ILE A 71 -6.74 -6.39 -4.71
N GLY A 72 -5.91 -5.41 -4.39
CA GLY A 72 -6.31 -4.19 -3.69
C GLY A 72 -5.51 -2.98 -4.13
N ARG A 73 -6.00 -1.80 -3.78
CA ARG A 73 -5.34 -0.54 -4.02
C ARG A 73 -5.65 0.45 -2.92
N VAL A 74 -4.65 1.21 -2.49
CA VAL A 74 -4.82 2.45 -1.73
C VAL A 74 -4.22 3.59 -2.55
N ARG A 75 -4.97 4.68 -2.72
CA ARG A 75 -4.43 5.92 -3.29
C ARG A 75 -4.16 6.91 -2.17
N MET A 76 -2.91 7.36 -2.11
CA MET A 76 -2.42 8.27 -1.09
C MET A 76 -2.21 9.65 -1.71
N ALA A 77 -2.56 10.70 -0.97
CA ALA A 77 -2.35 12.09 -1.35
C ALA A 77 -1.44 12.77 -0.34
N TRP A 78 -0.49 13.55 -0.82
CA TRP A 78 0.39 14.38 0.00
C TRP A 78 0.48 15.79 -0.60
N ALA A 79 1.28 16.67 0.01
CA ALA A 79 1.34 18.09 -0.36
C ALA A 79 1.59 18.31 -1.86
N ASP A 80 2.47 17.52 -2.48
CA ASP A 80 2.91 17.75 -3.86
C ASP A 80 2.45 16.66 -4.84
N GLY A 81 1.53 15.77 -4.45
CA GLY A 81 0.98 14.81 -5.41
C GLY A 81 0.30 13.59 -4.83
N PHE A 82 0.32 12.52 -5.61
CA PHE A 82 -0.33 11.25 -5.30
C PHE A 82 0.57 10.08 -5.65
N TRP A 83 0.36 8.96 -4.98
CA TRP A 83 0.87 7.67 -5.41
C TRP A 83 -0.15 6.57 -5.14
N ASN A 84 0.08 5.41 -5.74
CA ASN A 84 -0.74 4.22 -5.54
C ASN A 84 0.06 3.14 -4.83
N GLU A 85 -0.60 2.49 -3.89
CA GLU A 85 -0.15 1.28 -3.23
C GLU A 85 -1.03 0.12 -3.69
N TRP A 86 -0.51 -0.71 -4.59
CA TRP A 86 -1.23 -1.86 -5.11
C TRP A 86 -0.95 -3.09 -4.26
N PHE A 87 -1.97 -3.60 -3.58
CA PHE A 87 -1.84 -4.78 -2.72
C PHE A 87 -1.90 -6.06 -3.57
N PHE A 88 -0.97 -6.98 -3.32
CA PHE A 88 -0.96 -8.30 -3.94
C PHE A 88 -0.76 -9.41 -2.92
N VAL A 89 -1.23 -10.60 -3.29
CA VAL A 89 -1.00 -11.85 -2.56
C VAL A 89 -0.46 -12.88 -3.55
N ARG A 90 0.62 -13.55 -3.15
CA ARG A 90 1.25 -14.65 -3.88
C ARG A 90 0.53 -15.97 -3.61
N GLU A 91 0.75 -16.96 -4.47
CA GLU A 91 0.19 -18.31 -4.27
C GLU A 91 0.69 -18.99 -2.98
N ASP A 92 1.91 -18.66 -2.54
CA ASP A 92 2.48 -19.12 -1.27
C ASP A 92 1.89 -18.40 -0.03
N GLY A 93 0.91 -17.51 -0.22
CA GLY A 93 0.28 -16.74 0.83
C GLY A 93 1.06 -15.50 1.27
N ARG A 94 2.28 -15.28 0.75
CA ARG A 94 3.05 -14.08 1.05
C ARG A 94 2.35 -12.87 0.42
N LYS A 95 2.19 -11.82 1.21
CA LYS A 95 1.51 -10.58 0.82
C LYS A 95 2.51 -9.44 0.65
N GLY A 96 2.26 -8.55 -0.30
CA GLY A 96 3.15 -7.43 -0.57
C GLY A 96 2.43 -6.28 -1.26
N TRP A 97 3.21 -5.26 -1.58
CA TRP A 97 2.75 -4.01 -2.17
C TRP A 97 3.59 -3.65 -3.38
N LEU A 98 2.94 -3.15 -4.42
CA LEU A 98 3.56 -2.49 -5.55
C LEU A 98 3.24 -1.00 -5.44
N ALA A 99 4.23 -0.22 -5.00
CA ALA A 99 4.16 1.23 -4.98
C ALA A 99 4.35 1.77 -6.41
N GLU A 100 3.50 2.70 -6.82
CA GLU A 100 3.54 3.39 -8.12
C GLU A 100 3.47 4.89 -7.88
N ALA A 101 4.58 5.58 -8.18
CA ALA A 101 4.70 7.03 -8.03
C ALA A 101 5.48 7.62 -9.19
N GLN A 102 4.88 8.53 -9.96
CA GLN A 102 5.56 9.29 -11.03
C GLN A 102 6.35 8.42 -12.02
N GLY A 103 5.81 7.26 -12.39
CA GLY A 103 6.45 6.32 -13.32
C GLY A 103 7.53 5.44 -12.69
N THR A 104 7.79 5.59 -11.38
CA THR A 104 8.64 4.69 -10.60
C THR A 104 7.79 3.61 -9.95
N TYR A 105 8.31 2.39 -9.93
CA TYR A 105 7.66 1.23 -9.34
C TYR A 105 8.57 0.59 -8.30
N ALA A 106 7.99 0.16 -7.18
CA ALA A 106 8.74 -0.55 -6.16
C ALA A 106 7.90 -1.69 -5.57
N LEU A 107 8.49 -2.90 -5.54
CA LEU A 107 7.88 -4.06 -4.89
C LEU A 107 8.41 -4.17 -3.47
N SER A 108 7.51 -4.30 -2.51
CA SER A 108 7.87 -4.42 -1.10
C SER A 108 7.02 -5.44 -0.35
N TYR A 109 7.58 -5.90 0.77
CA TYR A 109 6.95 -6.83 1.67
C TYR A 109 7.01 -6.25 3.08
N GLU A 110 5.92 -6.41 3.81
CA GLU A 110 5.87 -6.04 5.23
C GLU A 110 6.77 -6.99 6.03
N LEU A 111 7.52 -6.45 6.99
CA LEU A 111 8.25 -7.27 7.96
C LEU A 111 7.26 -7.83 8.99
N ASP A 112 7.13 -9.15 9.04
CA ASP A 112 6.25 -9.84 10.01
C ASP A 112 6.84 -9.86 11.43
N ALA A 113 8.14 -9.66 11.57
CA ALA A 113 8.81 -9.61 12.87
C ALA A 113 8.53 -8.28 13.58
N PRO A 114 8.42 -8.28 14.93
CA PRO A 114 8.33 -7.05 15.69
C PRO A 114 9.48 -6.12 15.31
N VAL A 115 9.15 -4.87 15.00
CA VAL A 115 10.15 -3.82 14.79
C VAL A 115 10.96 -3.68 16.07
N GLU A 116 12.29 -3.76 15.97
CA GLU A 116 13.16 -3.61 17.13
C GLU A 116 12.91 -2.28 17.84
N ASP A 117 12.99 -2.28 19.17
CA ASP A 117 12.66 -1.10 19.98
C ASP A 117 13.49 0.12 19.59
N ASN A 118 14.77 -0.04 19.28
CA ASN A 118 15.64 1.04 18.80
C ASN A 118 15.07 1.75 17.55
N ILE A 119 14.57 1.00 16.57
CA ILE A 119 13.96 1.52 15.35
C ILE A 119 12.64 2.20 15.70
N LYS A 120 11.79 1.55 16.48
CA LYS A 120 10.51 2.11 16.95
C LYS A 120 10.71 3.47 17.61
N HIS A 121 11.60 3.55 18.60
CA HIS A 121 11.90 4.79 19.31
C HIS A 121 12.53 5.86 18.38
N ALA A 122 13.31 5.46 17.37
CA ALA A 122 13.84 6.42 16.39
C ALA A 122 12.71 7.03 15.54
N ILE A 123 11.82 6.19 15.02
CA ILE A 123 10.66 6.61 14.21
C ILE A 123 9.72 7.48 15.04
N GLU A 124 9.35 7.06 16.26
CA GLU A 124 8.48 7.84 17.16
C GLU A 124 9.05 9.25 17.42
N ARG A 125 10.37 9.37 17.60
CA ARG A 125 11.03 10.68 17.74
C ARG A 125 10.95 11.52 16.47
N TRP A 126 10.97 10.92 15.29
CA TRP A 126 10.84 11.65 14.03
C TRP A 126 9.39 12.02 13.73
N VAL A 127 8.43 11.17 14.13
CA VAL A 127 6.99 11.47 14.06
C VAL A 127 6.63 12.66 14.94
N ALA A 128 7.18 12.73 16.15
CA ALA A 128 6.94 13.82 17.10
C ALA A 128 7.54 15.17 16.67
N ARG A 129 8.33 15.22 15.60
CA ARG A 129 8.92 16.46 15.12
C ARG A 129 7.97 17.23 14.20
N ASP A 130 7.84 18.51 14.48
CA ASP A 130 7.12 19.49 13.64
C ASP A 130 8.04 20.14 12.60
N ASP A 131 9.32 19.75 12.55
CA ASP A 131 10.31 20.35 11.64
C ASP A 131 10.20 19.80 10.20
N ALA A 132 10.70 20.59 9.26
CA ALA A 132 10.74 20.23 7.84
C ALA A 132 11.64 19.00 7.61
N THR A 133 11.28 18.17 6.63
CA THR A 133 11.96 16.91 6.24
C THR A 133 13.50 17.01 6.17
N SER A 134 14.05 18.18 5.84
CA SER A 134 15.49 18.41 5.68
C SER A 134 16.35 18.13 6.93
N THR A 135 15.80 18.12 8.15
CA THR A 135 16.59 17.93 9.38
C THR A 135 16.87 16.45 9.72
N ILE A 136 16.07 15.53 9.17
CA ILE A 136 16.16 14.10 9.44
C ILE A 136 16.62 13.29 8.22
N VAL A 137 16.57 13.86 7.01
CA VAL A 137 17.19 13.23 5.83
C VAL A 137 18.68 12.96 6.10
N GLY A 138 19.16 11.80 5.65
CA GLY A 138 20.51 11.32 5.92
C GLY A 138 20.66 10.55 7.23
N LYS A 139 19.62 10.49 8.09
CA LYS A 139 19.60 9.55 9.22
C LYS A 139 19.53 8.12 8.71
N THR A 140 20.10 7.20 9.48
CA THR A 140 20.16 5.80 9.09
C THR A 140 19.45 4.89 10.07
N LEU A 141 19.03 3.73 9.57
CA LEU A 141 18.54 2.62 10.36
C LEU A 141 19.07 1.31 9.76
N ILE A 142 19.12 0.26 10.58
CA ILE A 142 19.50 -1.08 10.13
C ILE A 142 18.23 -1.93 10.17
N LEU A 143 17.89 -2.60 9.07
CA LEU A 143 16.82 -3.60 9.02
C LEU A 143 17.45 -4.94 8.63
N GLY A 144 17.40 -5.91 9.55
CA GLY A 144 18.17 -7.14 9.41
C GLY A 144 19.66 -6.81 9.41
N GLU A 145 20.35 -7.12 8.31
CA GLU A 145 21.79 -6.87 8.16
C GLU A 145 22.10 -5.67 7.25
N GLN A 146 21.07 -4.98 6.72
CA GLN A 146 21.23 -3.92 5.73
C GLN A 146 21.07 -2.53 6.35
N LEU A 147 21.98 -1.61 5.99
CA LEU A 147 21.89 -0.20 6.32
C LEU A 147 21.00 0.53 5.30
N TYR A 148 20.08 1.34 5.81
CA TYR A 148 19.18 2.19 5.04
C TYR A 148 19.34 3.65 5.46
N THR A 149 19.29 4.57 4.50
CA THR A 149 19.39 6.02 4.70
C THR A 149 18.06 6.69 4.38
N LEU A 150 17.55 7.50 5.31
CA LEU A 150 16.31 8.25 5.17
C LEU A 150 16.46 9.31 4.07
N THR A 151 15.65 9.23 3.03
CA THR A 151 15.68 10.14 1.89
C THR A 151 14.46 11.02 1.81
N ASP A 152 13.32 10.55 2.31
CA ASP A 152 12.09 11.33 2.28
C ASP A 152 11.22 11.07 3.51
N ARG A 153 10.50 12.11 3.92
CA ARG A 153 9.44 12.05 4.92
C ARG A 153 8.27 12.85 4.37
N LYS A 154 7.09 12.23 4.36
CA LYS A 154 5.85 12.88 3.95
C LYS A 154 4.68 12.50 4.84
N VAL A 155 3.78 13.45 5.04
CA VAL A 155 2.46 13.20 5.61
C VAL A 155 1.50 12.99 4.44
N ALA A 156 0.70 11.93 4.52
CA ALA A 156 -0.25 11.60 3.47
C ALA A 156 -1.58 11.12 4.00
N ASP A 157 -2.62 11.39 3.21
CA ASP A 157 -3.99 11.03 3.48
C ASP A 157 -4.45 9.97 2.49
N CYS A 158 -5.07 8.90 2.99
CA CYS A 158 -5.78 7.93 2.16
C CYS A 158 -7.01 8.61 1.54
N VAL A 159 -7.01 8.78 0.23
CA VAL A 159 -8.12 9.44 -0.48
C VAL A 159 -9.10 8.46 -1.10
N ALA A 160 -8.64 7.26 -1.45
CA ALA A 160 -9.48 6.22 -2.05
C ALA A 160 -8.86 4.83 -1.90
N CYS A 161 -9.70 3.80 -2.02
CA CYS A 161 -9.29 2.41 -2.02
C CYS A 161 -10.12 1.61 -3.04
N GLU A 162 -9.57 0.51 -3.54
CA GLU A 162 -10.25 -0.45 -4.41
C GLU A 162 -9.89 -1.88 -3.98
N GLY A 163 -10.75 -2.85 -4.27
CA GLY A 163 -10.47 -4.26 -4.02
C GLY A 163 -10.38 -4.63 -2.54
N GLU A 164 -9.58 -5.65 -2.23
CA GLU A 164 -9.37 -6.20 -0.89
C GLU A 164 -8.06 -5.69 -0.27
N LEU A 165 -8.05 -5.38 1.03
CA LEU A 165 -6.88 -4.86 1.73
C LEU A 165 -6.58 -5.63 3.01
N PRO A 166 -5.29 -5.76 3.40
CA PRO A 166 -4.88 -6.39 4.66
C PRO A 166 -5.04 -5.43 5.85
N ILE A 167 -5.45 -4.19 5.60
CA ILE A 167 -5.68 -3.15 6.59
C ILE A 167 -7.02 -2.48 6.35
N ILE A 168 -7.47 -1.71 7.34
CA ILE A 168 -8.63 -0.85 7.25
C ILE A 168 -8.14 0.56 6.93
N SER A 169 -8.39 1.05 5.72
CA SER A 169 -7.90 2.36 5.25
C SER A 169 -9.07 3.29 4.85
N PRO A 170 -9.81 3.85 5.82
CA PRO A 170 -10.91 4.75 5.52
C PRO A 170 -10.40 6.04 4.87
N ARG A 171 -11.27 6.71 4.13
CA ARG A 171 -10.96 8.03 3.57
C ARG A 171 -10.58 9.01 4.70
N GLY A 172 -9.50 9.75 4.50
CA GLY A 172 -8.95 10.67 5.49
C GLY A 172 -8.09 9.99 6.56
N ARG A 173 -7.84 8.68 6.47
CA ARG A 173 -6.79 8.04 7.28
C ARG A 173 -5.46 8.72 6.93
N ARG A 174 -4.92 9.43 7.91
CA ARG A 174 -3.63 10.12 7.81
C ARG A 174 -2.52 9.23 8.32
N SER A 175 -1.45 9.09 7.55
CA SER A 175 -0.22 8.42 7.96
C SER A 175 1.01 9.27 7.64
N MET A 176 2.10 8.96 8.32
CA MET A 176 3.42 9.50 8.02
C MET A 176 4.25 8.40 7.38
N SER A 177 4.79 8.68 6.19
CA SER A 177 5.69 7.77 5.47
C SER A 177 7.11 8.27 5.58
N PHE A 178 8.03 7.36 5.88
CA PHE A 178 9.47 7.58 5.85
C PHE A 178 10.05 6.63 4.81
N ASP A 179 10.66 7.17 3.76
CA ASP A 179 11.24 6.36 2.68
C ASP A 179 12.76 6.39 2.79
N PHE A 180 13.36 5.21 2.69
CA PHE A 180 14.78 5.00 2.84
C PHE A 180 15.36 4.30 1.62
N MET A 181 16.57 4.68 1.23
CA MET A 181 17.36 3.97 0.23
C MET A 181 18.42 3.10 0.91
N GLY A 182 18.55 1.86 0.44
CA GLY A 182 19.61 0.94 0.83
C GLY A 182 20.71 0.88 -0.24
N GLU A 183 21.44 -0.23 -0.27
CA GLU A 183 22.39 -0.52 -1.34
C GLU A 183 21.67 -0.91 -2.65
N ALA A 184 22.29 -0.60 -3.78
CA ALA A 184 21.76 -0.89 -5.12
C ALA A 184 20.33 -0.35 -5.33
N ASP A 185 19.39 -1.23 -5.66
CA ASP A 185 17.97 -0.93 -5.92
C ASP A 185 17.08 -1.14 -4.70
N THR A 186 17.65 -1.45 -3.53
CA THR A 186 16.88 -1.75 -2.33
C THR A 186 16.32 -0.48 -1.70
N PHE A 187 15.10 -0.58 -1.16
CA PHE A 187 14.47 0.48 -0.41
C PHE A 187 13.77 -0.09 0.83
N ALA A 188 13.56 0.77 1.81
CA ALA A 188 12.66 0.48 2.90
C ALA A 188 11.68 1.65 3.06
N SER A 189 10.48 1.36 3.56
CA SER A 189 9.53 2.39 3.96
C SER A 189 8.95 2.06 5.32
N VAL A 190 8.74 3.09 6.13
CA VAL A 190 8.06 2.98 7.42
C VAL A 190 6.80 3.83 7.37
N GLU A 191 5.64 3.18 7.54
CA GLU A 191 4.36 3.85 7.77
C GLU A 191 4.11 3.96 9.27
N SER A 192 3.88 5.18 9.76
CA SER A 192 3.37 5.45 11.10
C SER A 192 1.93 5.96 11.02
N CYS A 193 1.00 5.29 11.70
CA CYS A 193 -0.41 5.65 11.72
C CYS A 193 -1.02 5.35 13.10
N ASN A 194 -1.53 6.37 13.80
CA ASN A 194 -2.17 6.23 15.12
C ASN A 194 -1.35 5.47 16.19
N GLY A 195 -0.02 5.55 16.12
CA GLY A 195 0.89 4.85 17.04
C GLY A 195 1.30 3.45 16.57
N ASP A 196 0.67 2.92 15.53
CA ASP A 196 1.11 1.69 14.86
C ASP A 196 2.22 2.01 13.87
N LEU A 197 3.23 1.13 13.83
CA LEU A 197 4.33 1.18 12.88
C LEU A 197 4.31 -0.06 11.98
N ARG A 198 4.40 0.15 10.67
CA ARG A 198 4.53 -0.91 9.68
C ARG A 198 5.78 -0.64 8.86
N VAL A 199 6.64 -1.65 8.75
CA VAL A 199 7.93 -1.53 8.05
C VAL A 199 7.89 -2.42 6.83
N PHE A 200 8.28 -1.86 5.70
CA PHE A 200 8.33 -2.53 4.41
C PHE A 200 9.75 -2.52 3.90
N VAL A 201 10.20 -3.65 3.36
CA VAL A 201 11.49 -3.78 2.69
C VAL A 201 11.25 -4.31 1.29
N GLY A 202 11.96 -3.74 0.32
CA GLY A 202 11.70 -4.02 -1.08
C GLY A 202 12.82 -3.55 -2.00
N ARG A 203 12.47 -3.49 -3.28
CA ARG A 203 13.36 -2.98 -4.33
C ARG A 203 12.58 -2.22 -5.39
N TYR A 204 13.25 -1.26 -6.01
CA TYR A 204 12.75 -0.63 -7.24
C TYR A 204 12.73 -1.64 -8.38
N VAL A 205 11.75 -1.53 -9.26
CA VAL A 205 11.60 -2.38 -10.44
C VAL A 205 11.24 -1.57 -11.66
N GLU A 206 11.68 -2.03 -12.82
CA GLU A 206 11.31 -1.41 -14.08
C GLU A 206 9.94 -1.91 -14.56
N TRP A 207 9.25 -1.09 -15.36
CA TRP A 207 7.98 -1.49 -15.96
C TRP A 207 8.07 -2.83 -16.72
N SER A 208 9.16 -3.05 -17.43
CA SER A 208 9.39 -4.30 -18.18
C SER A 208 9.56 -5.53 -17.29
N ASP A 209 10.03 -5.35 -16.05
CA ASP A 209 10.25 -6.46 -15.13
C ASP A 209 8.94 -7.04 -14.61
N LEU A 210 7.93 -6.18 -14.44
CA LEU A 210 6.61 -6.55 -13.95
C LEU A 210 5.87 -7.48 -14.93
N LYS A 211 6.19 -7.42 -16.23
CA LYS A 211 5.52 -8.19 -17.30
C LYS A 211 4.00 -8.16 -17.16
N ALA A 212 3.48 -6.97 -16.83
CA ALA A 212 2.10 -6.83 -16.39
C ALA A 212 1.11 -7.09 -17.54
N SER A 213 -0.01 -7.71 -17.20
CA SER A 213 -1.10 -8.04 -18.13
C SER A 213 -2.47 -7.85 -17.47
N LYS A 214 -3.55 -7.90 -18.26
CA LYS A 214 -4.91 -7.53 -17.82
C LYS A 214 -4.97 -6.09 -17.31
N LEU A 215 -4.34 -5.19 -18.07
CA LEU A 215 -4.30 -3.76 -17.81
C LEU A 215 -5.59 -3.09 -18.30
N LYS A 216 -6.02 -2.01 -17.66
CA LYS A 216 -7.09 -1.15 -18.18
C LYS A 216 -6.53 -0.23 -19.28
N SER A 217 -7.38 0.12 -20.25
CA SER A 217 -7.00 1.10 -21.28
C SER A 217 -6.78 2.48 -20.64
N VAL A 218 -5.67 3.13 -20.98
CA VAL A 218 -5.38 4.51 -20.57
C VAL A 218 -5.61 5.40 -21.79
N LYS A 219 -6.44 6.44 -21.64
CA LYS A 219 -6.68 7.40 -22.74
C LYS A 219 -5.35 8.03 -23.16
N GLY A 220 -5.01 7.92 -24.44
CA GLY A 220 -3.78 8.48 -25.00
C GLY A 220 -2.58 7.55 -25.01
N TRP A 221 -2.72 6.30 -24.54
CA TRP A 221 -1.73 5.24 -24.76
C TRP A 221 -2.26 4.36 -25.90
N SER A 222 -1.54 4.33 -27.03
CA SER A 222 -1.86 3.53 -28.22
C SER A 222 -0.68 2.65 -28.61
#